data_AF-A0A1I4NCM8-F1
#
_entry.id   AF-A0A1I4NCM8-F1
#
_cell.length_a   1.000
_cell.length_b   1.000
_cell.length_c   1.000
_cell.angle_alpha   90.00
_cell.angle_beta   90.00
_cell.angle_gamma   90.00
#
_symmetry.space_group_name_H-M   'P 1'
#
loop_
_entity.id
_entity.type
_entity.pdbx_description
1 polymer ?
#
loop_
_entity_poly.entity_id
_entity_poly.type
_entity_poly.pdbx_seq_one_letter_code
_entity_poly.pdbx_strand_id
1 'polypeptide(L)'
;MFLDMREESRTVECPCCGYICLKSGEYGEICQICYWEYDEEVEFRGTNPSVLNHGLTLIEARNNFDQFGACEERLVQYCLPPEARKEYKHVSET
;
A
#
# COMPACT_ATOMS: atom_id res chain seq x y z
N MET A 1 18.55 -30.28 -14.05
CA MET A 1 18.34 -28.85 -13.75
C MET A 1 16.86 -28.63 -13.57
N PHE A 2 16.35 -28.89 -12.37
CA PHE A 2 15.03 -28.40 -12.00
C PHE A 2 15.26 -26.99 -11.49
N LEU A 3 14.73 -26.01 -12.20
CA LEU A 3 14.66 -24.64 -11.71
C LEU A 3 13.80 -24.70 -10.45
N ASP A 4 14.42 -24.51 -9.29
CA ASP A 4 13.71 -24.21 -8.06
C ASP A 4 13.16 -22.78 -8.24
N MET A 5 12.05 -22.64 -8.96
CA MET A 5 11.34 -21.37 -9.16
C MET A 5 10.44 -21.03 -7.96
N ARG A 6 10.94 -21.23 -6.74
CA ARG A 6 10.36 -20.54 -5.59
C ARG A 6 10.96 -19.15 -5.54
N GLU A 7 10.54 -18.32 -6.50
CA GLU A 7 10.57 -16.88 -6.32
C GLU A 7 9.49 -16.57 -5.28
N GLU A 8 9.83 -16.75 -4.00
CA GLU A 8 9.00 -16.31 -2.88
C GLU A 8 8.71 -14.83 -3.11
N SER A 9 7.43 -14.50 -3.31
CA SER A 9 6.97 -13.15 -3.61
C SER A 9 7.49 -12.19 -2.54
N ARG A 10 8.55 -11.43 -2.87
CA ARG A 10 9.05 -10.39 -1.96
C ARG A 10 7.94 -9.38 -1.80
N THR A 11 7.52 -9.17 -0.56
CA THR A 11 6.57 -8.12 -0.23
C THR A 11 7.35 -6.87 0.19
N VAL A 12 6.85 -5.70 -0.21
CA VAL A 12 7.40 -4.40 0.17
C VAL A 12 6.39 -3.60 0.98
N GLU A 13 6.90 -2.60 1.69
CA GLU A 13 6.10 -1.66 2.46
C GLU A 13 5.17 -0.85 1.54
N CYS A 14 3.90 -0.74 1.93
CA CYS A 14 3.01 0.25 1.35
C CYS A 14 3.32 1.64 1.93
N PRO A 15 3.69 2.63 1.11
CA PRO A 15 4.10 3.96 1.57
C PRO A 15 2.95 4.76 2.21
N CYS A 16 1.70 4.38 1.93
CA CYS A 16 0.50 4.98 2.53
C CYS A 16 0.22 4.45 3.94
N CYS A 17 0.27 3.12 4.14
CA CYS A 17 -0.24 2.50 5.37
C CYS A 17 0.82 1.78 6.21
N GLY A 18 2.08 1.72 5.77
CA GLY A 18 3.18 1.13 6.53
C GLY A 18 3.17 -0.39 6.68
N TYR A 19 2.20 -1.09 6.10
CA TYR A 19 2.17 -2.56 6.09
C TYR A 19 3.02 -3.13 4.96
N ILE A 20 3.72 -4.24 5.24
CA ILE A 20 4.48 -5.00 4.25
C ILE A 20 3.51 -5.94 3.53
N CYS A 21 2.97 -5.51 2.39
CA CYS A 21 1.88 -6.22 1.70
C CYS A 21 1.86 -6.13 0.18
N LEU A 22 2.69 -5.26 -0.42
CA LEU A 22 2.78 -5.11 -1.88
C LEU A 22 3.69 -6.20 -2.46
N LYS A 23 3.17 -7.12 -3.27
CA LYS A 23 3.91 -8.14 -4.01
C LYS A 23 4.75 -7.49 -5.10
N SER A 24 6.07 -7.56 -4.92
CA SER A 24 7.10 -7.04 -5.82
C SER A 24 7.18 -5.53 -6.01
N GLY A 25 6.21 -4.73 -5.52
CA GLY A 25 6.25 -3.26 -5.68
C GLY A 25 6.24 -2.85 -7.15
N GLU A 26 5.62 -3.68 -8.00
CA GLU A 26 5.46 -3.38 -9.42
C GLU A 26 4.48 -2.20 -9.59
N TYR A 27 4.72 -1.40 -10.63
CA TYR A 27 3.89 -0.24 -10.95
C TYR A 27 2.41 -0.65 -11.09
N GLY A 28 1.52 0.09 -10.44
CA GLY A 28 0.08 -0.17 -10.49
C GLY A 28 -0.42 -1.26 -9.54
N GLU A 29 0.44 -1.78 -8.65
CA GLU A 29 -0.04 -2.69 -7.61
C GLU A 29 -0.89 -1.95 -6.57
N ILE A 30 -2.08 -2.47 -6.30
CA ILE A 30 -3.00 -1.90 -5.30
C ILE A 30 -2.77 -2.56 -3.95
N CYS A 31 -2.47 -1.74 -2.94
CA CYS A 31 -2.40 -2.19 -1.55
C CYS A 31 -3.77 -2.66 -1.07
N GLN A 32 -3.94 -3.95 -0.80
CA GLN A 32 -5.22 -4.47 -0.27
C GLN A 32 -5.61 -3.94 1.12
N ILE A 33 -4.67 -3.33 1.87
CA ILE A 33 -4.93 -2.84 3.23
C ILE A 33 -5.54 -1.43 3.22
N CYS A 34 -5.02 -0.53 2.37
CA CYS A 34 -5.46 0.86 2.31
C CYS A 34 -5.97 1.30 0.94
N TYR A 35 -5.85 0.46 -0.08
CA TYR A 35 -6.25 0.71 -1.46
C TYR A 35 -5.43 1.77 -2.22
N TRP A 36 -4.26 2.15 -1.70
CA TRP A 36 -3.29 2.95 -2.45
C TRP A 36 -2.70 2.14 -3.60
N GLU A 37 -2.75 2.69 -4.82
CA GLU A 37 -2.08 2.15 -5.99
C GLU A 37 -0.63 2.66 -6.02
N TYR A 38 0.34 1.75 -6.05
CA TYR A 38 1.76 2.09 -5.97
C TYR A 38 2.19 2.94 -7.17
N ASP A 39 2.70 4.14 -6.90
CA ASP A 39 3.06 5.14 -7.90
C ASP A 39 4.48 5.65 -7.61
N GLU A 40 5.47 5.03 -8.27
CA GLU A 40 6.90 5.25 -8.04
C GLU A 40 7.31 6.74 -8.13
N GLU A 41 6.60 7.53 -8.95
CA GLU A 41 6.88 8.94 -9.18
C GLU A 41 6.53 9.82 -7.97
N VAL A 42 5.63 9.34 -7.10
CA VAL A 42 5.20 10.09 -5.90
C VAL A 42 5.78 9.55 -4.61
N GLU A 43 6.19 8.28 -4.55
CA GLU A 43 6.61 7.66 -3.29
C GLU A 43 7.85 8.29 -2.64
N PHE A 44 8.71 8.92 -3.44
CA PHE A 44 9.94 9.55 -2.93
C PHE A 44 9.71 10.92 -2.28
N ARG A 45 8.72 11.69 -2.74
CA ARG A 45 8.49 13.08 -2.30
C ARG A 45 7.22 13.26 -1.50
N GLY A 46 6.18 12.48 -1.79
CA GLY A 46 4.88 12.48 -1.14
C GLY A 46 4.03 13.75 -1.28
N THR A 47 4.58 14.86 -1.80
CA THR A 47 3.87 16.13 -2.04
C THR A 47 3.28 16.25 -3.44
N ASN A 48 3.74 15.42 -4.38
CA ASN A 48 3.21 15.42 -5.74
C ASN A 48 1.89 14.63 -5.75
N PRO A 49 0.86 15.14 -6.47
CA PRO A 49 -0.37 14.39 -6.66
C PRO A 49 -0.10 13.16 -7.54
N SER A 50 -0.60 12.01 -7.12
CA SER A 50 -0.52 10.76 -7.86
C SER A 50 -1.56 10.72 -8.96
N VAL A 51 -1.15 10.41 -10.19
CA VAL A 51 -2.11 10.22 -11.30
C VAL A 51 -2.91 8.93 -11.10
N LEU A 52 -2.27 7.88 -10.57
CA LEU A 52 -2.92 6.60 -10.29
C LEU A 52 -3.97 6.73 -9.17
N ASN A 53 -3.69 7.56 -8.16
CA ASN A 53 -4.59 7.77 -7.02
C ASN A 53 -5.44 9.04 -7.16
N HIS A 54 -5.92 9.33 -8.38
CA HIS A 54 -6.91 10.37 -8.67
C HIS A 54 -6.53 11.79 -8.20
N GLY A 55 -5.23 12.11 -8.19
CA GLY A 55 -4.70 13.40 -7.77
C GLY A 55 -4.40 13.51 -6.28
N LEU A 56 -4.54 12.43 -5.50
CA LEU A 56 -4.20 12.41 -4.09
C LEU A 56 -2.69 12.46 -3.89
N THR A 57 -2.23 13.27 -2.93
CA THR A 57 -0.84 13.21 -2.45
C THR A 57 -0.68 12.07 -1.45
N LEU A 58 0.54 11.55 -1.31
CA LEU A 58 0.82 10.51 -0.31
C LEU A 58 0.57 11.01 1.12
N ILE A 59 0.78 12.30 1.38
CA ILE A 59 0.49 12.92 2.68
C ILE A 59 -1.01 12.87 2.99
N GLU A 60 -1.85 13.23 2.03
CA GLU A 60 -3.31 13.13 2.18
C GLU A 60 -3.75 11.67 2.34
N ALA A 61 -3.17 10.74 1.58
CA ALA A 61 -3.45 9.32 1.69
C ALA A 61 -3.14 8.75 3.08
N ARG A 62 -1.99 9.14 3.68
CA ARG A 62 -1.62 8.78 5.05
C ARG A 62 -2.62 9.31 6.07
N ASN A 63 -2.97 10.59 5.98
CA ASN A 63 -3.96 11.20 6.87
C ASN A 63 -5.34 10.51 6.74
N ASN A 64 -5.74 10.18 5.52
CA ASN A 64 -6.97 9.45 5.24
C ASN A 64 -6.91 8.02 5.82
N PHE A 65 -5.77 7.35 5.72
CA PHE A 65 -5.62 6.02 6.31
C PHE A 65 -5.75 6.06 7.83
N ASP A 66 -5.16 7.06 8.49
CA ASP A 66 -5.31 7.25 9.94
C ASP A 66 -6.77 7.53 10.35
N GLN A 67 -7.53 8.21 9.49
CA GLN A 67 -8.92 8.58 9.78
C GLN A 67 -9.94 7.49 9.42
N PHE A 68 -9.76 6.82 8.29
CA PHE A 68 -10.76 5.93 7.68
C PHE A 68 -10.28 4.48 7.55
N GLY A 69 -8.98 4.24 7.67
CA GLY A 69 -8.36 2.95 7.35
C GLY A 69 -8.20 2.68 5.86
N ALA A 70 -8.33 3.71 5.00
CA ALA A 70 -8.18 3.67 3.54
C ALA A 70 -7.53 4.97 3.01
N CYS A 71 -6.89 4.93 1.84
CA CYS A 71 -6.31 6.11 1.19
C CYS A 71 -7.37 7.14 0.77
N GLU A 72 -8.62 6.71 0.54
CA GLU A 72 -9.79 7.56 0.37
C GLU A 72 -11.00 6.94 1.10
N GLU A 73 -11.85 7.76 1.73
CA GLU A 73 -13.00 7.30 2.52
C GLU A 73 -13.95 6.38 1.72
N ARG A 74 -14.21 6.69 0.44
CA ARG A 74 -15.10 5.91 -0.42
C ARG A 74 -14.60 4.48 -0.71
N LEU A 75 -13.32 4.21 -0.47
CA LEU A 75 -12.65 2.95 -0.79
C LEU A 75 -12.58 1.97 0.39
N VAL A 76 -13.00 2.38 1.59
CA VAL A 76 -12.96 1.56 2.82
C VAL A 76 -13.58 0.17 2.62
N GLN A 77 -14.67 0.08 1.84
CA GLN A 77 -15.35 -1.18 1.55
C GLN A 77 -14.50 -2.22 0.78
N TYR A 78 -13.41 -1.79 0.14
CA TYR A 78 -12.47 -2.65 -0.57
C TYR A 78 -11.20 -2.94 0.22
N CYS A 79 -11.01 -2.25 1.35
CA CYS A 79 -9.85 -2.42 2.22
C CYS A 79 -9.99 -3.64 3.12
N LEU A 80 -8.87 -4.26 3.44
CA LEU A 80 -8.81 -5.35 4.39
C LEU A 80 -9.27 -4.85 5.78
N PRO A 81 -10.23 -5.53 6.44
CA PRO A 81 -10.74 -5.11 7.74
C PRO A 81 -9.64 -5.21 8.81
N PRO A 82 -9.68 -4.37 9.86
CA PRO A 82 -8.64 -4.33 10.90
C PRO A 82 -8.27 -5.71 11.47
N GLU A 83 -9.25 -6.59 11.66
CA GLU A 83 -9.05 -7.92 12.24
C GLU A 83 -8.20 -8.85 11.38
N ALA A 84 -8.19 -8.63 10.06
CA ALA A 84 -7.39 -9.40 9.11
C ALA A 84 -6.00 -8.80 8.86
N ARG A 85 -5.77 -7.53 9.24
CA ARG A 85 -4.47 -6.85 9.10
C ARG A 85 -3.37 -7.48 9.96
N LYS A 86 -3.75 -8.19 11.04
CA LYS A 86 -2.82 -8.91 11.93
C LYS A 86 -1.96 -9.97 11.23
N GLU A 87 -2.37 -10.42 10.05
CA GLU A 87 -1.60 -11.36 9.23
C GLU A 87 -0.45 -10.65 8.48
N TYR A 88 -0.38 -9.31 8.54
CA TYR A 88 0.61 -8.47 7.89
C TYR A 88 1.45 -7.74 8.93
N LYS A 89 2.76 -7.70 8.69
CA LYS A 89 3.69 -6.93 9.51
C LYS A 89 3.55 -5.43 9.21
N HIS A 90 3.50 -4.61 10.25
CA HIS A 90 3.56 -3.14 10.13
C HIS A 90 4.95 -2.62 10.49
N VAL A 91 5.44 -1.59 9.80
CA VAL A 91 6.82 -1.08 10.02
C VAL A 91 7.07 -0.57 11.43
N SER A 92 6.04 -0.07 12.12
CA SER A 92 6.16 0.38 13.53
C SER A 92 6.43 -0.76 14.52
N GLU A 93 6.27 -2.02 14.12
CA GLU A 93 6.51 -3.21 14.94
C GLU A 93 7.94 -3.77 14.74
N THR A 94 8.80 -3.05 14.01
CA THR A 94 10.14 -3.50 13.60
C THR A 94 11.25 -2.81 14.37
#